data_AF-A0A2P8A6H7-F1
#
_entry.id   AF-A0A2P8A6H7-F1
#
_cell.length_a   1.000
_cell.length_b   1.000
_cell.length_c   1.000
_cell.angle_alpha   90.00
_cell.angle_beta   90.00
_cell.angle_gamma   90.00
#
_symmetry.space_group_name_H-M   'P 1'
#
loop_
_entity.id
_entity.type
_entity.pdbx_description
1 polymer ?
#
loop_
_entity_poly.entity_id
_entity_poly.type
_entity_poly.pdbx_seq_one_letter_code
_entity_poly.pdbx_strand_id
1 'polypeptide(L)'
;MAFHIGVITQHFNARELKTLFRCSVAFWVASLLIFIQSTLQAFGSAVFFACIVTAILPPSGVVMVFVFGGLTMIVGVTLAWAWGVIAMKAALAARPALITNARLQALAQYVSSGNSAQIAIYNGFMLDTRVTVTFFCIIGIMIYLMARLRAKVPKLTLTAVFFWVVSDIFLTIGPLLPSFQGTIPLVLVKPAAATIAINLACSIFIFPESASHFALAHILELVDNAARGIPYVKTYLSDPTSSTHDHEIRSLKSKTIERWTALESALTFLSFDFSFGY
;
A
#
# COMPACT_ATOMS: atom_id res chain seq x y z
N MET A 1 -24.23 -14.75 16.76
CA MET A 1 -24.31 -14.49 15.31
C MET A 1 -25.28 -13.36 14.92
N ALA A 2 -26.13 -12.84 15.82
CA ALA A 2 -27.00 -11.68 15.55
C ALA A 2 -26.30 -10.31 15.73
N PHE A 3 -25.20 -10.25 16.50
CA PHE A 3 -24.48 -9.01 16.79
C PHE A 3 -23.72 -8.42 15.58
N HIS A 4 -23.37 -9.25 14.60
CA HIS A 4 -22.68 -8.80 13.38
C HIS A 4 -23.60 -8.14 12.36
N ILE A 5 -24.91 -8.43 12.37
CA ILE A 5 -25.88 -7.86 11.42
C ILE A 5 -26.31 -6.46 11.84
N GLY A 6 -26.42 -6.19 13.15
CA GLY A 6 -26.77 -4.87 13.68
C GLY A 6 -25.70 -3.79 13.44
N VAL A 7 -24.43 -4.17 13.38
CA VAL A 7 -23.34 -3.26 12.99
C VAL A 7 -23.47 -2.89 11.50
N ILE A 8 -23.80 -3.85 10.64
CA ILE A 8 -23.95 -3.60 9.20
C ILE A 8 -25.10 -2.63 8.91
N THR A 9 -26.24 -2.75 9.61
CA THR A 9 -27.42 -1.89 9.39
C THR A 9 -27.28 -0.48 9.95
N GLN A 10 -26.45 -0.24 10.97
CA GLN A 10 -26.17 1.11 11.50
C GLN A 10 -25.22 1.94 10.62
N HIS A 11 -24.44 1.29 9.74
CA HIS A 11 -23.49 1.93 8.82
C HIS A 11 -24.10 2.19 7.41
N PHE A 12 -25.39 1.91 7.21
CA PHE A 12 -26.12 2.28 5.98
C PHE A 12 -26.49 3.77 5.95
N ASN A 13 -25.50 4.64 6.16
CA ASN A 13 -25.63 6.06 5.85
C ASN A 13 -25.44 6.23 4.34
N ALA A 14 -26.22 7.12 3.71
CA ALA A 14 -26.12 7.38 2.26
C ALA A 14 -24.70 7.79 1.84
N ARG A 15 -23.93 8.40 2.75
CA ARG A 15 -22.52 8.74 2.58
C ARG A 15 -21.61 7.50 2.52
N GLU A 16 -21.74 6.60 3.48
CA GLU A 16 -20.92 5.39 3.53
C GLU A 16 -21.22 4.44 2.36
N LEU A 17 -22.48 4.39 1.92
CA LEU A 17 -22.87 3.62 0.75
C LEU A 17 -22.28 4.18 -0.55
N LYS A 18 -22.21 5.51 -0.71
CA LYS A 18 -21.52 6.16 -1.84
C LYS A 18 -20.02 5.84 -1.84
N THR A 19 -19.37 5.90 -0.68
CA THR A 19 -17.96 5.55 -0.54
C THR A 19 -17.70 4.06 -0.82
N LEU A 20 -18.58 3.19 -0.33
CA LEU A 20 -18.51 1.74 -0.58
C LEU A 20 -18.68 1.45 -2.07
N PHE A 21 -19.64 2.09 -2.74
CA PHE A 21 -19.81 1.98 -4.18
C PHE A 21 -18.58 2.43 -4.96
N ARG A 22 -18.00 3.59 -4.60
CA ARG A 22 -16.78 4.12 -5.23
C ARG A 22 -15.60 3.17 -5.10
N CYS A 23 -15.34 2.66 -3.90
CA CYS A 23 -14.29 1.67 -3.65
C CYS A 23 -14.56 0.34 -4.37
N SER A 24 -15.82 -0.11 -4.39
CA SER A 24 -16.22 -1.34 -5.08
C SER A 24 -16.02 -1.25 -6.59
N VAL A 25 -16.35 -0.11 -7.20
CA VAL A 25 -16.11 0.13 -8.64
C VAL A 25 -14.61 0.13 -8.92
N ALA A 26 -13.81 0.83 -8.12
CA ALA A 26 -12.35 0.84 -8.29
C ALA A 26 -11.74 -0.56 -8.17
N PHE A 27 -12.20 -1.36 -7.20
CA PHE A 27 -11.77 -2.75 -7.03
C PHE A 27 -12.21 -3.65 -8.19
N TRP A 28 -13.42 -3.45 -8.70
CA TRP A 28 -13.94 -4.19 -9.84
C TRP A 28 -13.16 -3.88 -11.12
N VAL A 29 -12.89 -2.60 -11.39
CA VAL A 29 -12.05 -2.16 -12.52
C VAL A 29 -10.63 -2.74 -12.40
N ALA A 30 -10.03 -2.72 -11.21
CA ALA A 30 -8.72 -3.35 -10.97
C ALA A 30 -8.77 -4.87 -11.21
N SER A 31 -9.86 -5.53 -10.84
CA SER A 31 -10.05 -6.97 -11.09
C SER A 31 -10.22 -7.28 -12.57
N LEU A 32 -10.89 -6.42 -13.33
CA LEU A 32 -11.00 -6.56 -14.79
C LEU A 32 -9.65 -6.53 -15.50
N LEU A 33 -8.69 -5.75 -14.99
CA LEU A 33 -7.33 -5.71 -15.56
C LEU A 33 -6.66 -7.09 -15.59
N ILE A 34 -7.01 -7.99 -14.66
CA ILE A 34 -6.47 -9.35 -14.59
C ILE A 34 -6.98 -10.21 -15.75
N PHE A 35 -8.23 -10.00 -16.19
CA PHE A 35 -8.87 -10.81 -17.23
C PHE A 35 -8.57 -10.32 -18.66
N ILE A 36 -8.11 -9.08 -18.82
CA ILE A 36 -7.83 -8.50 -20.14
C ILE A 36 -6.45 -8.96 -20.63
N GLN A 37 -6.43 -9.75 -21.70
CA GLN A 37 -5.20 -10.35 -22.26
C GLN A 37 -4.14 -9.31 -22.64
N SER A 38 -4.54 -8.17 -23.20
CA SER A 38 -3.62 -7.07 -23.57
C SER A 38 -2.93 -6.48 -22.33
N THR A 39 -3.65 -6.40 -21.21
CA THR A 39 -3.12 -5.92 -19.93
C THR A 39 -2.14 -6.93 -19.35
N LEU A 40 -2.45 -8.23 -19.45
CA LEU A 40 -1.56 -9.31 -19.01
C LEU A 40 -0.25 -9.33 -19.81
N GLN A 41 -0.31 -9.05 -21.12
CA GLN A 41 0.89 -8.91 -21.96
C GLN A 41 1.70 -7.65 -21.63
N ALA A 42 1.04 -6.53 -21.30
CA ALA A 42 1.71 -5.26 -21.02
C ALA A 42 2.30 -5.17 -19.61
N PHE A 43 1.60 -5.70 -18.61
CA PHE A 43 1.96 -5.62 -17.18
C PHE A 43 2.64 -6.90 -16.65
N GLY A 44 2.46 -8.04 -17.31
CA GLY A 44 3.04 -9.32 -16.91
C GLY A 44 2.16 -10.07 -15.90
N SER A 45 2.69 -11.16 -15.32
CA SER A 45 1.95 -12.09 -14.47
C SER A 45 1.47 -11.52 -13.12
N ALA A 46 1.93 -10.32 -12.73
CA ALA A 46 1.61 -9.72 -11.43
C ALA A 46 0.48 -8.68 -11.46
N VAL A 47 -0.44 -8.74 -12.44
CA VAL A 47 -1.58 -7.80 -12.52
C VAL A 47 -2.45 -7.84 -11.26
N PHE A 48 -2.52 -8.97 -10.55
CA PHE A 48 -3.25 -9.09 -9.28
C PHE A 48 -2.78 -8.09 -8.22
N PHE A 49 -1.55 -7.60 -8.31
CA PHE A 49 -1.02 -6.58 -7.43
C PHE A 49 -1.83 -5.28 -7.51
N ALA A 50 -2.47 -5.01 -8.65
CA ALA A 50 -3.38 -3.89 -8.82
C ALA A 50 -4.50 -3.90 -7.77
N CYS A 51 -5.11 -5.05 -7.51
CA CYS A 51 -6.17 -5.21 -6.51
C CYS A 51 -5.66 -5.02 -5.07
N ILE A 52 -4.44 -5.51 -4.80
CA ILE A 52 -3.79 -5.34 -3.49
C ILE A 52 -3.53 -3.85 -3.23
N VAL A 53 -3.02 -3.13 -4.22
CA VAL A 53 -2.78 -1.68 -4.11
C VAL A 53 -4.09 -0.94 -3.87
N THR A 54 -5.19 -1.33 -4.54
CA THR A 54 -6.52 -0.74 -4.28
C THR A 54 -7.00 -0.99 -2.85
N ALA A 55 -6.71 -2.15 -2.27
CA ALA A 55 -7.06 -2.45 -0.88
C ALA A 55 -6.19 -1.68 0.13
N ILE A 56 -4.92 -1.45 -0.17
CA ILE A 56 -3.99 -0.69 0.69
C ILE A 56 -4.32 0.81 0.65
N LEU A 57 -4.61 1.35 -0.53
CA LEU A 57 -4.94 2.76 -0.73
C LEU A 57 -6.29 2.88 -1.44
N PRO A 58 -7.40 2.64 -0.71
CA PRO A 58 -8.73 2.76 -1.28
C PRO A 58 -9.07 4.22 -1.58
N PRO A 59 -9.85 4.50 -2.62
CA PRO A 59 -10.39 5.84 -2.87
C PRO A 59 -11.54 6.13 -1.90
N SER A 60 -11.31 6.09 -0.58
CA SER A 60 -12.36 6.27 0.44
C SER A 60 -12.38 7.67 1.06
N GLY A 61 -11.29 8.43 0.94
CA GLY A 61 -11.15 9.74 1.55
C GLY A 61 -11.23 10.91 0.57
N VAL A 62 -10.74 12.06 1.04
CA VAL A 62 -10.54 13.29 0.25
C VAL A 62 -9.51 13.03 -0.85
N VAL A 63 -9.73 13.57 -2.05
CA VAL A 63 -8.83 13.42 -3.20
C VAL A 63 -7.37 13.76 -2.86
N MET A 64 -7.15 14.82 -2.08
CA MET A 64 -5.80 15.25 -1.70
C MET A 64 -5.06 14.20 -0.85
N VAL A 65 -5.76 13.54 0.08
CA VAL A 65 -5.20 12.44 0.89
C VAL A 65 -4.76 11.30 -0.01
N PHE A 66 -5.58 10.97 -1.02
CA PHE A 66 -5.24 9.96 -2.01
C PHE A 66 -4.01 10.36 -2.84
N VAL A 67 -3.93 11.60 -3.31
CA VAL A 67 -2.77 12.10 -4.09
C VAL A 67 -1.48 12.03 -3.27
N PHE A 68 -1.50 12.48 -2.02
CA PHE A 68 -0.34 12.34 -1.12
C PHE A 68 0.00 10.88 -0.84
N GLY A 69 -1.00 10.02 -0.66
CA GLY A 69 -0.82 8.57 -0.54
C GLY A 69 -0.13 7.97 -1.78
N GLY A 70 -0.57 8.34 -2.98
CA GLY A 70 0.04 7.91 -4.25
C GLY A 70 1.47 8.43 -4.41
N LEU A 71 1.74 9.69 -4.09
CA LEU A 71 3.09 10.26 -4.15
C LEU A 71 4.05 9.57 -3.17
N THR A 72 3.63 9.36 -1.92
CA THR A 72 4.43 8.66 -0.91
C THR A 72 4.71 7.20 -1.29
N MET A 73 3.77 6.55 -1.98
CA MET A 73 3.95 5.22 -2.58
C MET A 73 5.01 5.24 -3.69
N ILE A 74 4.91 6.17 -4.64
CA ILE A 74 5.86 6.32 -5.75
C ILE A 74 7.27 6.59 -5.20
N VAL A 75 7.40 7.43 -4.18
CA VAL A 75 8.69 7.67 -3.50
C VAL A 75 9.26 6.38 -2.91
N GLY A 76 8.44 5.56 -2.23
CA GLY A 76 8.89 4.29 -1.66
C GLY A 76 9.38 3.31 -2.73
N VAL A 77 8.64 3.19 -3.82
CA VAL A 77 8.97 2.34 -4.97
C VAL A 77 10.26 2.80 -5.66
N THR A 78 10.40 4.10 -5.93
CA THR A 78 11.58 4.65 -6.63
C THR A 78 12.84 4.56 -5.78
N LEU A 79 12.76 4.79 -4.47
CA LEU A 79 13.88 4.59 -3.54
C LEU A 79 14.33 3.14 -3.48
N ALA A 80 13.39 2.19 -3.37
CA ALA A 80 13.71 0.77 -3.39
C ALA A 80 14.29 0.33 -4.73
N TRP A 81 13.78 0.87 -5.83
CA TRP A 81 14.29 0.58 -7.16
C TRP A 81 15.74 1.08 -7.33
N ALA A 82 16.01 2.35 -7.00
CA ALA A 82 17.35 2.91 -7.06
C ALA A 82 18.34 2.09 -6.22
N TRP A 83 17.95 1.74 -4.99
CA TRP A 83 18.80 0.94 -4.10
C TRP A 83 18.99 -0.49 -4.59
N GLY A 84 17.94 -1.13 -5.10
CA GLY A 84 18.00 -2.48 -5.67
C GLY A 84 18.91 -2.56 -6.88
N VAL A 85 18.94 -1.53 -7.73
CA VAL A 85 19.88 -1.41 -8.85
C VAL A 85 21.33 -1.31 -8.37
N ILE A 86 21.59 -0.55 -7.31
CA ILE A 86 22.92 -0.46 -6.68
C ILE A 86 23.34 -1.83 -6.12
N ALA A 87 22.44 -2.49 -5.38
CA ALA A 87 22.67 -3.82 -4.83
C ALA A 87 22.98 -4.84 -5.93
N MET A 88 22.25 -4.80 -7.04
CA MET A 88 22.48 -5.68 -8.18
C MET A 88 23.85 -5.46 -8.83
N LYS A 89 24.27 -4.21 -9.04
CA LYS A 89 25.60 -3.91 -9.58
C LYS A 89 26.71 -4.39 -8.64
N ALA A 90 26.58 -4.15 -7.34
CA ALA A 90 27.54 -4.60 -6.35
C ALA A 90 27.63 -6.14 -6.30
N ALA A 91 26.49 -6.82 -6.37
CA ALA A 91 26.44 -8.28 -6.36
C ALA A 91 27.06 -8.90 -7.63
N LEU A 92 26.86 -8.28 -8.80
CA LEU A 92 27.52 -8.70 -10.04
C LEU A 92 29.04 -8.48 -10.00
N ALA A 93 29.51 -7.42 -9.35
CA ALA A 93 30.94 -7.20 -9.15
C ALA A 93 31.59 -8.26 -8.24
N ALA A 94 30.83 -8.81 -7.30
CA ALA A 94 31.28 -9.88 -6.41
C ALA A 94 31.32 -11.27 -7.09
N ARG A 95 30.79 -11.40 -8.30
CA ARG A 95 30.62 -12.69 -8.99
C ARG A 95 31.89 -13.10 -9.76
N PRO A 96 32.44 -14.31 -9.53
CA PRO A 96 33.63 -14.78 -10.25
C PRO A 96 33.31 -15.09 -11.72
N ALA A 97 34.00 -14.41 -12.64
CA ALA A 97 33.76 -14.52 -14.09
C ALA A 97 33.97 -15.94 -14.62
N LEU A 98 35.01 -16.64 -14.15
CA LEU A 98 35.37 -17.98 -14.63
C LEU A 98 34.28 -19.02 -14.36
N ILE A 99 33.74 -19.05 -13.13
CA ILE A 99 32.67 -19.98 -12.74
C ILE A 99 31.36 -19.62 -13.45
N THR A 100 31.10 -18.33 -13.64
CA THR A 100 29.89 -17.84 -14.32
C THR A 100 29.88 -18.26 -15.79
N ASN A 101 31.00 -18.11 -16.49
CA ASN A 101 31.12 -18.51 -17.90
C ASN A 101 30.95 -20.02 -18.08
N ALA A 102 31.52 -20.83 -17.18
CA ALA A 102 31.33 -22.28 -17.20
C ALA A 102 29.85 -22.67 -17.01
N ARG A 103 29.15 -22.02 -16.08
CA ARG A 103 27.70 -22.24 -15.88
C ARG A 103 26.86 -21.76 -17.06
N LEU A 104 27.22 -20.63 -17.68
CA LEU A 104 26.52 -20.16 -18.88
C LEU A 104 26.69 -21.13 -20.06
N GLN A 105 27.86 -21.75 -20.22
CA GLN A 105 28.08 -22.78 -21.24
C GLN A 105 27.25 -24.04 -20.96
N ALA A 106 27.22 -24.50 -19.71
CA ALA A 106 26.38 -25.63 -19.31
C ALA A 106 24.88 -25.34 -19.51
N LEU A 107 24.44 -24.10 -19.24
CA LEU A 107 23.08 -23.64 -19.52
C LEU A 107 22.79 -23.66 -21.03
N ALA A 108 23.73 -23.19 -21.86
CA ALA A 108 23.56 -23.21 -23.32
C ALA A 108 23.43 -24.65 -23.85
N GLN A 109 24.19 -25.60 -23.30
CA GLN A 109 24.05 -27.02 -23.61
C GLN A 109 22.67 -27.57 -23.20
N TYR A 110 22.20 -27.21 -22.00
CA TYR A 110 20.86 -27.60 -21.53
C TYR A 110 19.73 -27.05 -22.41
N VAL A 111 19.88 -25.83 -22.91
CA VAL A 111 18.93 -25.23 -23.87
C VAL A 111 18.98 -25.94 -25.22
N SER A 112 20.18 -26.29 -25.69
CA SER A 112 20.34 -27.03 -26.95
C SER A 112 19.70 -28.42 -26.95
N SER A 113 19.49 -29.01 -25.77
CA SER A 113 18.74 -30.27 -25.59
C SER A 113 17.21 -30.11 -25.62
N GLY A 114 16.68 -28.93 -25.97
CA GLY A 114 15.24 -28.68 -26.13
C GLY A 114 14.52 -28.20 -24.86
N ASN A 115 15.26 -27.93 -23.78
CA ASN A 115 14.69 -27.45 -22.52
C ASN A 115 14.68 -25.90 -22.43
N SER A 116 13.69 -25.34 -21.73
CA SER A 116 13.57 -23.89 -21.56
C SER A 116 14.61 -23.33 -20.57
N ALA A 117 15.42 -22.36 -21.02
CA ALA A 117 16.44 -21.69 -20.21
C ALA A 117 15.90 -21.07 -18.91
N GLN A 118 14.69 -20.50 -18.96
CA GLN A 118 14.05 -19.86 -17.81
C GLN A 118 13.83 -20.83 -16.65
N ILE A 119 13.42 -22.08 -16.93
CA ILE A 119 13.13 -23.07 -15.90
C ILE A 119 14.42 -23.41 -15.14
N ALA A 120 15.52 -23.63 -15.85
CA ALA A 120 16.82 -23.91 -15.25
C ALA A 120 17.33 -22.73 -14.39
N ILE A 121 17.14 -21.48 -14.84
CA ILE A 121 17.52 -20.29 -14.07
C ILE A 121 16.71 -20.20 -12.77
N TYR A 122 15.38 -20.35 -12.84
CA TYR A 122 14.52 -20.28 -11.65
C TYR A 122 14.66 -21.49 -10.71
N ASN A 123 15.15 -22.63 -11.21
CA ASN A 123 15.57 -23.76 -10.38
C ASN A 123 16.90 -23.52 -9.65
N GLY A 124 17.50 -22.33 -9.77
CA GLY A 124 18.69 -21.94 -9.02
C GLY A 124 20.01 -22.36 -9.67
N PHE A 125 20.03 -22.75 -10.94
CA PHE A 125 21.25 -23.16 -11.64
C PHE A 125 22.35 -22.07 -11.64
N MET A 126 21.95 -20.80 -11.58
CA MET A 126 22.83 -19.64 -11.58
C MET A 126 23.07 -19.06 -10.17
N LEU A 127 22.54 -19.70 -9.13
CA LEU A 127 22.64 -19.22 -7.76
C LEU A 127 24.09 -19.32 -7.26
N ASP A 128 24.60 -18.23 -6.70
CA ASP A 128 25.93 -18.15 -6.12
C ASP A 128 25.84 -17.53 -4.73
N THR A 129 26.41 -18.21 -3.73
CA THR A 129 26.44 -17.78 -2.34
C THR A 129 27.01 -16.37 -2.19
N ARG A 130 28.05 -16.01 -2.95
CA ARG A 130 28.69 -14.67 -2.87
C ARG A 130 27.72 -13.56 -3.28
N VAL A 131 26.96 -13.82 -4.33
CA VAL A 131 25.96 -12.89 -4.87
C VAL A 131 24.80 -12.77 -3.88
N THR A 132 24.27 -13.89 -3.39
CA THR A 132 23.18 -13.90 -2.40
C THR A 132 23.53 -13.17 -1.11
N VAL A 133 24.74 -13.40 -0.57
CA VAL A 133 25.21 -12.70 0.64
C VAL A 133 25.34 -11.20 0.39
N THR A 134 25.86 -10.79 -0.78
CA THR A 134 25.99 -9.36 -1.12
C THR A 134 24.63 -8.67 -1.22
N PHE A 135 23.63 -9.32 -1.86
CA PHE A 135 22.26 -8.84 -1.87
C PHE A 135 21.69 -8.70 -0.46
N PHE A 136 21.86 -9.73 0.37
CA PHE A 136 21.37 -9.74 1.75
C PHE A 136 21.96 -8.60 2.59
N CYS A 137 23.28 -8.37 2.50
CA CYS A 137 23.93 -7.30 3.25
C CYS A 137 23.47 -5.90 2.76
N ILE A 138 23.52 -5.63 1.46
CA ILE A 138 23.23 -4.29 0.93
C ILE A 138 21.76 -3.93 1.07
N ILE A 139 20.85 -4.86 0.77
CA ILE A 139 19.40 -4.64 0.94
C ILE A 139 19.06 -4.63 2.43
N GLY A 140 19.63 -5.54 3.23
CA GLY A 140 19.40 -5.63 4.67
C GLY A 140 19.75 -4.35 5.42
N ILE A 141 20.86 -3.70 5.08
CA ILE A 141 21.23 -2.39 5.64
C ILE A 141 20.12 -1.36 5.36
N MET A 142 19.58 -1.32 4.15
CA MET A 142 18.57 -0.33 3.79
C MET A 142 17.21 -0.63 4.41
N ILE A 143 16.83 -1.92 4.52
CA ILE A 143 15.64 -2.32 5.28
C ILE A 143 15.76 -1.86 6.73
N TYR A 144 16.93 -2.03 7.36
CA TYR A 144 17.18 -1.54 8.71
C TYR A 144 17.06 -0.02 8.83
N LEU A 145 17.66 0.74 7.90
CA LEU A 145 17.54 2.20 7.87
C LEU A 145 16.08 2.65 7.69
N MET A 146 15.34 2.01 6.79
CA MET A 146 13.93 2.32 6.54
C MET A 146 13.05 1.94 7.74
N ALA A 147 13.34 0.85 8.45
CA ALA A 147 12.66 0.47 9.68
C ALA A 147 12.90 1.50 10.80
N ARG A 148 14.14 1.98 10.95
CA ARG A 148 14.48 3.07 11.89
C ARG A 148 13.80 4.38 11.52
N LEU A 149 13.72 4.70 10.22
CA LEU A 149 13.01 5.88 9.73
C LEU A 149 11.52 5.81 10.06
N ARG A 150 10.88 4.65 9.81
CA ARG A 150 9.47 4.41 10.17
C ARG A 150 9.22 4.53 11.67
N ALA A 151 10.13 4.04 12.50
CA ALA A 151 10.00 4.14 13.96
C ALA A 151 10.03 5.60 14.45
N LYS A 152 10.78 6.48 13.78
CA LYS A 152 10.82 7.92 14.10
C LYS A 152 9.70 8.72 13.45
N VAL A 153 9.32 8.36 12.23
CA VAL A 153 8.33 9.06 11.41
C VAL A 153 7.25 8.06 10.97
N PRO A 154 6.25 7.76 11.83
CA PRO A 154 5.22 6.77 11.52
C PRO A 154 4.37 7.15 10.31
N LYS A 155 4.32 8.45 9.96
CA LYS A 155 3.64 8.98 8.77
C LYS A 155 4.19 8.40 7.45
N LEU A 156 5.44 7.92 7.43
CA LEU A 156 6.07 7.28 6.26
C LEU A 156 5.83 5.76 6.19
N THR A 157 4.85 5.23 6.94
CA THR A 157 4.55 3.79 6.94
C THR A 157 4.25 3.27 5.53
N LEU A 158 3.45 4.00 4.74
CA LEU A 158 3.10 3.58 3.38
C LEU A 158 4.34 3.50 2.49
N THR A 159 5.20 4.52 2.52
CA THR A 159 6.50 4.54 1.82
C THR A 159 7.37 3.35 2.22
N ALA A 160 7.47 3.05 3.52
CA ALA A 160 8.27 1.94 4.02
C ALA A 160 7.75 0.57 3.58
N VAL A 161 6.42 0.36 3.57
CA VAL A 161 5.81 -0.90 3.13
C VAL A 161 6.10 -1.15 1.65
N PHE A 162 5.86 -0.18 0.78
CA PHE A 162 6.16 -0.33 -0.65
C PHE A 162 7.66 -0.43 -0.93
N PHE A 163 8.50 0.22 -0.12
CA PHE A 163 9.94 0.03 -0.18
C PHE A 163 10.34 -1.43 0.09
N TRP A 164 9.78 -2.07 1.13
CA TRP A 164 10.07 -3.46 1.45
C TRP A 164 9.54 -4.44 0.40
N VAL A 165 8.33 -4.22 -0.11
CA VAL A 165 7.74 -5.05 -1.18
C VAL A 165 8.65 -5.07 -2.41
N VAL A 166 9.13 -3.92 -2.86
CA VAL A 166 10.04 -3.84 -4.02
C VAL A 166 11.42 -4.43 -3.70
N SER A 167 11.92 -4.22 -2.48
CA SER A 167 13.19 -4.79 -2.03
C SER A 167 13.17 -6.33 -2.00
N ASP A 168 12.04 -6.94 -1.64
CA ASP A 168 11.85 -8.39 -1.63
C ASP A 168 12.02 -9.01 -3.03
N ILE A 169 11.52 -8.34 -4.08
CA ILE A 169 11.73 -8.75 -5.47
C ILE A 169 13.22 -8.81 -5.81
N PHE A 170 14.00 -7.79 -5.41
CA PHE A 170 15.44 -7.78 -5.64
C PHE A 170 16.15 -8.87 -4.84
N LEU A 171 15.67 -9.20 -3.64
CA LEU A 171 16.26 -10.25 -2.81
C LEU A 171 15.97 -11.66 -3.35
N THR A 172 14.77 -11.89 -3.90
CA THR A 172 14.31 -13.20 -4.36
C THR A 172 14.72 -13.49 -5.80
N ILE A 173 14.62 -12.49 -6.70
CA ILE A 173 14.89 -12.66 -8.14
C ILE A 173 16.31 -12.21 -8.49
N GLY A 174 16.83 -11.17 -7.84
CA GLY A 174 18.14 -10.58 -8.16
C GLY A 174 19.31 -11.58 -8.19
N PRO A 175 19.49 -12.45 -7.18
CA PRO A 175 20.59 -13.41 -7.15
C PRO A 175 20.55 -14.47 -8.26
N LEU A 176 19.36 -14.77 -8.79
CA LEU A 176 19.15 -15.77 -9.84
C LEU A 176 19.64 -15.28 -11.21
N LEU A 177 19.67 -13.97 -11.43
CA LEU A 177 19.95 -13.41 -12.75
C LEU A 177 21.47 -13.35 -13.02
N PRO A 178 21.94 -13.83 -14.19
CA PRO A 178 23.34 -13.79 -14.57
C PRO A 178 23.86 -12.38 -14.90
N SER A 179 22.97 -11.54 -15.42
CA SER A 179 23.28 -10.24 -15.99
C SER A 179 22.50 -9.14 -15.28
N PHE A 180 22.95 -7.89 -15.47
CA PHE A 180 22.27 -6.73 -14.92
C PHE A 180 20.91 -6.53 -15.59
N GLN A 181 19.85 -6.51 -14.79
CA GLN A 181 18.51 -6.21 -15.23
C GLN A 181 17.86 -5.25 -14.24
N GLY A 182 18.02 -3.95 -14.48
CA GLY A 182 17.44 -2.92 -13.62
C GLY A 182 15.90 -2.89 -13.68
N THR A 183 15.26 -3.55 -14.64
CA THR A 183 13.81 -3.45 -14.90
C THR A 183 12.96 -4.49 -14.18
N ILE A 184 13.56 -5.35 -13.34
CA ILE A 184 12.84 -6.39 -12.58
C ILE A 184 11.62 -5.84 -11.82
N PRO A 185 11.68 -4.70 -11.09
CA PRO A 185 10.53 -4.25 -10.32
C PRO A 185 9.38 -3.72 -11.19
N LEU A 186 9.57 -3.48 -12.49
CA LEU A 186 8.51 -2.99 -13.38
C LEU A 186 7.28 -3.91 -13.41
N VAL A 187 7.46 -5.20 -13.10
CA VAL A 187 6.37 -6.17 -12.97
C VAL A 187 5.34 -5.77 -11.90
N LEU A 188 5.77 -5.07 -10.83
CA LEU A 188 4.86 -4.51 -9.82
C LEU A 188 4.60 -3.02 -10.00
N VAL A 189 5.59 -2.26 -10.49
CA VAL A 189 5.42 -0.80 -10.67
C VAL A 189 4.34 -0.46 -11.70
N LYS A 190 4.25 -1.22 -12.80
CA LYS A 190 3.23 -1.01 -13.83
C LYS A 190 1.79 -1.18 -13.30
N PRO A 191 1.42 -2.34 -12.71
CA PRO A 191 0.07 -2.51 -12.17
C PRO A 191 -0.21 -1.53 -11.03
N ALA A 192 0.79 -1.22 -10.20
CA ALA A 192 0.67 -0.22 -9.15
C ALA A 192 0.33 1.18 -9.69
N ALA A 193 1.06 1.66 -10.70
CA ALA A 193 0.82 2.96 -11.32
C ALA A 193 -0.55 3.03 -12.00
N ALA A 194 -0.96 1.96 -12.69
CA ALA A 194 -2.29 1.85 -13.29
C ALA A 194 -3.39 1.95 -12.22
N THR A 195 -3.25 1.26 -11.09
CA THR A 195 -4.19 1.37 -9.98
C THR A 195 -4.25 2.77 -9.39
N ILE A 196 -3.10 3.44 -9.21
CA ILE A 196 -3.11 4.81 -8.69
C ILE A 196 -3.90 5.73 -9.64
N ALA A 197 -3.72 5.58 -10.95
CA ALA A 197 -4.47 6.34 -11.95
C ALA A 197 -5.97 6.03 -11.93
N ILE A 198 -6.34 4.75 -11.81
CA ILE A 198 -7.74 4.32 -11.72
C ILE A 198 -8.39 4.86 -10.45
N ASN A 199 -7.75 4.72 -9.30
CA ASN A 199 -8.27 5.21 -8.03
C ASN A 199 -8.40 6.74 -8.02
N LEU A 200 -7.46 7.45 -8.67
CA LEU A 200 -7.58 8.89 -8.87
C LEU A 200 -8.78 9.24 -9.74
N ALA A 201 -8.94 8.56 -10.87
CA ALA A 201 -10.05 8.77 -11.79
C ALA A 201 -11.39 8.47 -11.09
N CYS A 202 -11.51 7.36 -10.37
CA CYS A 202 -12.70 7.04 -9.57
C CYS A 202 -12.97 8.10 -8.50
N SER A 203 -11.93 8.64 -7.86
CA SER A 203 -12.09 9.69 -6.83
C SER A 203 -12.59 11.02 -7.41
N ILE A 204 -12.27 11.32 -8.68
CA ILE A 204 -12.68 12.55 -9.37
C ILE A 204 -14.07 12.39 -10.03
N PHE A 205 -14.32 11.27 -10.72
CA PHE A 205 -15.52 11.07 -11.52
C PHE A 205 -16.70 10.49 -10.74
N ILE A 206 -16.47 9.67 -9.70
CA ILE A 206 -17.52 8.98 -8.97
C ILE A 206 -17.67 9.65 -7.60
N PHE A 207 -18.63 10.57 -7.48
CA PHE A 207 -18.93 11.32 -6.25
C PHE A 207 -17.68 11.97 -5.61
N PRO A 208 -17.20 13.09 -6.17
CA PRO A 208 -16.12 13.84 -5.55
C PRO A 208 -16.58 14.34 -4.16
N GLU A 209 -15.92 13.89 -3.10
CA GLU A 209 -16.06 14.52 -1.78
C GLU A 209 -15.00 15.63 -1.66
N SER A 210 -15.43 16.88 -1.50
CA SER A 210 -14.54 18.00 -1.18
C SER A 210 -14.01 17.87 0.25
N ALA A 211 -12.78 18.35 0.50
CA ALA A 211 -12.21 18.29 1.85
C ALA A 211 -13.06 19.08 2.86
N SER A 212 -13.69 20.15 2.38
CA SER A 212 -14.62 20.97 3.14
C SER A 212 -15.88 20.22 3.61
N HIS A 213 -16.56 19.47 2.72
CA HIS A 213 -17.72 18.68 3.09
C HIS A 213 -17.34 17.51 4.02
N PHE A 214 -16.16 16.93 3.79
CA PHE A 214 -15.60 15.88 4.65
C PHE A 214 -15.31 16.42 6.08
N ALA A 215 -14.62 17.55 6.19
CA ALA A 215 -14.28 18.17 7.46
C ALA A 215 -15.53 18.61 8.25
N LEU A 216 -16.49 19.25 7.58
CA LEU A 216 -17.73 19.73 8.21
C LEU A 216 -18.58 18.57 8.74
N ALA A 217 -18.67 17.46 8.00
CA ALA A 217 -19.36 16.25 8.46
C ALA A 217 -18.68 15.64 9.70
N HIS A 218 -17.33 15.58 9.73
CA HIS A 218 -16.62 15.09 10.91
C HIS A 218 -16.73 16.00 12.13
N ILE A 219 -16.79 17.32 11.93
CA ILE A 219 -17.05 18.28 13.00
C ILE A 219 -18.47 18.08 13.57
N LEU A 220 -19.49 17.94 12.71
CA LEU A 220 -20.86 17.65 13.14
C LEU A 220 -20.95 16.33 13.94
N GLU A 221 -20.26 15.29 13.49
CA GLU A 221 -20.17 14.01 14.19
C GLU A 221 -19.43 14.07 15.53
N LEU A 222 -18.41 14.93 15.64
CA LEU A 222 -17.71 15.18 16.91
C LEU A 222 -18.59 15.94 17.90
N VAL A 223 -19.33 16.95 17.41
CA VAL A 223 -20.29 17.70 18.23
C VAL A 223 -21.42 16.80 18.71
N ASP A 224 -21.96 15.93 17.85
CA ASP A 224 -22.99 14.96 18.22
C ASP A 224 -22.46 13.93 19.24
N ASN A 225 -21.23 13.42 19.07
CA ASN A 225 -20.60 12.55 20.06
C ASN A 225 -20.37 13.27 21.40
N ALA A 226 -19.95 14.52 21.39
CA ALA A 226 -19.80 15.33 22.61
C ALA A 226 -21.16 15.53 23.29
N ALA A 227 -22.22 15.82 22.53
CA ALA A 227 -23.59 15.95 23.03
C ALA A 227 -24.10 14.63 23.64
N ARG A 228 -23.81 13.49 23.02
CA ARG A 228 -24.10 12.15 23.56
C ARG A 228 -23.31 11.84 24.84
N GLY A 229 -22.18 12.49 25.07
CA GLY A 229 -21.38 12.38 26.31
C GLY A 229 -22.00 13.07 27.54
N ILE A 230 -22.76 14.16 27.33
CA ILE A 230 -23.39 14.99 28.38
C ILE A 230 -24.26 14.18 29.36
N PRO A 231 -25.17 13.29 28.92
CA PRO A 231 -25.99 12.51 29.84
C PRO A 231 -25.16 11.57 30.74
N TYR A 232 -24.05 11.01 30.25
CA TYR A 232 -23.17 10.16 31.06
C TYR A 232 -22.45 10.97 32.16
N VAL A 233 -22.02 12.19 31.86
CA VAL A 233 -21.44 13.11 32.86
C VAL A 233 -22.49 13.50 33.90
N LYS A 234 -23.73 13.75 33.49
CA LYS A 234 -24.85 14.05 34.40
C LYS A 234 -25.14 12.89 35.36
N THR A 235 -25.13 11.65 34.86
CA THR A 235 -25.35 10.45 35.68
C THR A 235 -24.20 10.20 36.66
N TYR A 236 -22.95 10.38 36.22
CA TYR A 236 -21.78 10.27 37.07
C TYR A 236 -21.75 11.30 38.21
N LEU A 237 -22.16 12.54 37.93
CA LEU A 237 -22.29 13.59 38.96
C LEU A 237 -23.43 13.32 39.95
N SER A 238 -24.44 12.55 39.55
CA SER A 238 -25.61 12.23 40.38
C SER A 238 -25.38 11.00 41.27
N ASP A 239 -24.62 10.01 40.80
CA ASP A 239 -24.23 8.83 41.59
C ASP A 239 -22.78 8.40 41.27
N PRO A 240 -21.80 8.84 42.10
CA PRO A 240 -20.37 8.58 41.89
C PRO A 240 -19.95 7.12 42.02
N THR A 241 -20.81 6.25 42.56
CA THR A 241 -20.47 4.85 42.87
C THR A 241 -20.94 3.86 41.80
N SER A 242 -21.71 4.32 40.82
CA SER A 242 -22.26 3.49 39.75
C SER A 242 -21.22 3.20 38.64
N SER A 243 -20.52 2.07 38.74
CA SER A 243 -19.55 1.60 37.72
C SER A 243 -20.20 1.04 36.44
N THR A 244 -21.50 1.25 36.25
CA THR A 244 -22.33 0.53 35.26
C THR A 244 -22.08 0.98 33.82
N HIS A 245 -21.49 2.17 33.58
CA HIS A 245 -21.32 2.76 32.24
C HIS A 245 -19.86 2.95 31.80
N ASP A 246 -18.90 2.37 32.54
CA ASP A 246 -17.45 2.54 32.30
C ASP A 246 -17.01 2.09 30.90
N HIS A 247 -17.61 1.01 30.39
CA HIS A 247 -17.31 0.48 29.06
C HIS A 247 -17.81 1.41 27.94
N GLU A 248 -19.00 1.99 28.10
CA GLU A 248 -19.57 2.91 27.10
C GLU A 248 -18.80 4.21 27.03
N ILE A 249 -18.39 4.77 28.17
CA ILE A 249 -17.55 5.98 28.24
C ILE A 249 -16.19 5.75 27.61
N ARG A 250 -15.54 4.60 27.88
CA ARG A 250 -14.27 4.22 27.21
C ARG A 250 -14.43 4.08 25.71
N SER A 251 -15.54 3.51 25.25
CA SER A 251 -15.86 3.39 23.82
C SER A 251 -16.15 4.74 23.15
N LEU A 252 -16.79 5.67 23.87
CA LEU A 252 -17.06 7.02 23.39
C LEU A 252 -15.76 7.81 23.27
N LYS A 253 -14.87 7.66 24.26
CA LYS A 253 -13.54 8.26 24.27
C LYS A 253 -12.69 7.76 23.10
N SER A 254 -12.64 6.45 22.85
CA SER A 254 -11.88 5.90 21.71
C SER A 254 -12.42 6.39 20.37
N LYS A 255 -13.74 6.40 20.17
CA LYS A 255 -14.39 6.94 18.96
C LYS A 255 -14.11 8.43 18.76
N THR A 256 -14.07 9.21 19.84
CA THR A 256 -13.77 10.65 19.79
C THR A 256 -12.31 10.89 19.40
N ILE A 257 -11.37 10.13 19.97
CA ILE A 257 -9.95 10.21 19.60
C ILE A 257 -9.75 9.84 18.14
N GLU A 258 -10.37 8.74 17.68
CA GLU A 258 -10.31 8.29 16.28
C GLU A 258 -10.83 9.37 15.32
N ARG A 259 -12.03 9.91 15.58
CA ARG A 259 -12.62 10.98 14.78
C ARG A 259 -11.81 12.28 14.82
N TRP A 260 -11.23 12.63 15.97
CA TRP A 260 -10.35 13.79 16.09
C TRP A 260 -9.07 13.62 15.25
N THR A 261 -8.44 12.45 15.28
CA THR A 261 -7.26 12.19 14.44
C THR A 261 -7.58 12.22 12.94
N ALA A 262 -8.76 11.72 12.55
CA ALA A 262 -9.24 11.83 11.18
C ALA A 262 -9.50 13.30 10.78
N LEU A 263 -10.12 14.09 11.66
CA LEU A 263 -10.36 15.52 11.46
C LEU A 263 -9.05 16.31 11.36
N GLU A 264 -8.06 16.05 12.21
CA GLU A 264 -6.75 16.72 12.18
C GLU A 264 -6.06 16.54 10.83
N SER A 265 -6.14 15.33 10.27
CA SER A 265 -5.64 15.05 8.93
C SER A 265 -6.39 15.89 7.88
N ALA A 266 -7.73 15.93 7.96
CA ALA A 266 -8.56 16.69 7.03
C ALA A 266 -8.37 18.22 7.14
N LEU A 267 -8.22 18.76 8.35
CA LEU A 267 -7.95 20.18 8.61
C LEU A 267 -6.59 20.62 8.06
N THR A 268 -5.59 19.76 8.15
CA THR A 268 -4.27 20.02 7.52
C THR A 268 -4.39 20.11 5.99
N PHE A 269 -5.32 19.36 5.39
CA PHE A 269 -5.60 19.43 3.96
C PHE A 269 -6.58 20.52 3.58
N LEU A 270 -7.38 21.05 4.52
CA LEU A 270 -8.32 22.15 4.27
C LEU A 270 -7.59 23.42 3.83
N SER A 271 -6.40 23.69 4.36
CA SER A 271 -5.55 24.81 3.90
C SER A 271 -5.02 24.63 2.48
N PHE A 272 -5.10 23.42 1.91
CA PHE A 272 -4.70 23.10 0.54
C PHE A 272 -5.90 22.80 -0.38
N ASP A 273 -7.14 22.95 0.10
CA ASP A 273 -8.34 22.59 -0.66
C ASP A 273 -8.63 23.63 -1.75
N PHE A 274 -8.79 23.17 -2.99
CA PHE A 274 -9.37 23.96 -4.06
C PHE A 274 -10.89 23.77 -4.00
N SER A 275 -11.60 24.76 -3.47
CA SER A 275 -13.07 24.74 -3.42
C SER A 275 -13.63 24.69 -4.85
N PHE A 276 -14.07 23.51 -5.29
CA PHE A 276 -15.00 23.41 -6.41
C PHE A 276 -16.40 23.62 -5.85
N GLY A 277 -16.91 24.83 -6.04
CA GLY A 277 -18.28 25.17 -5.70
C GLY A 277 -19.26 24.45 -6.62
N TYR A 278 -20.14 23.64 -6.03
CA TYR A 278 -21.45 23.32 -6.55
C TYR A 278 -22.45 23.31 -5.40
#